data_AF-A0A960X046-F1
#
_entry.id   AF-A0A960X046-F1
#
_cell.length_a   1.000
_cell.length_b   1.000
_cell.length_c   1.000
_cell.angle_alpha   90.00
_cell.angle_beta   90.00
_cell.angle_gamma   90.00
#
_symmetry.space_group_name_H-M   'P 1'
#
loop_
_entity.id
_entity.type
_entity.pdbx_description
1 polymer ?
#
loop_
_entity_poly.entity_id
_entity_poly.type
_entity_poly.pdbx_seq_one_letter_code
_entity_poly.pdbx_strand_id
1 'polypeptide(L)'
;MIRPSRSLFKYRWIAIAAAVAPVVSSSAIAGDGAGGLGGIAEREIARRMARAADAAMSIERGDKAYAEGDYEAALSEYTAAKNALPNAPLVQAQADMAKAKFADCSVALARERAKNGRYKEAHQLLDAALEDVPGHKGALKFQKELDDPDRWPRGLTPEHVANVQEVQRLLELANSQVDLGLYDAAAETFRDALRKDPYSVAARRGMEVAEEKRRVYFESARDHTRAKMLNDVNKAWEDQVPVSAFVSVQEVSTTRSASAEISAKMDRIIFPLVQFTGASVEEAIEFLRLKSRDLDLQESDPAKKGVNIIFKAGDTPSTAQISLDLKDVPMKEALRYITELAGMKYKVEAYAVLVVPISETNTEMVQRIYRVPPDFLTQGVPADAAPAAAAPADPFATGGA
;
A
#
# COMPACT_ATOMS: atom_id res chain seq x y z
N MET A 1 41.02 24.62 2.44
CA MET A 1 40.90 25.14 3.82
C MET A 1 41.46 26.56 3.86
N ILE A 2 40.60 27.57 3.75
CA ILE A 2 40.99 28.99 3.72
C ILE A 2 40.03 29.74 4.64
N ARG A 3 40.56 30.32 5.72
CA ARG A 3 39.82 31.11 6.73
C ARG A 3 39.43 32.47 6.15
N PRO A 4 38.25 33.04 6.48
CA PRO A 4 37.99 34.45 6.27
C PRO A 4 38.42 35.28 7.47
N SER A 5 39.24 36.29 7.21
CA SER A 5 39.67 37.36 8.11
C SER A 5 38.51 38.36 8.31
N ARG A 6 38.13 38.62 9.56
CA ARG A 6 37.19 39.69 9.94
C ARG A 6 37.97 41.01 10.09
N SER A 7 37.85 41.92 9.14
CA SER A 7 38.27 43.32 9.31
C SER A 7 37.09 44.20 9.70
N LEU A 8 37.17 44.74 10.91
CA LEU A 8 36.24 45.68 11.52
C LEU A 8 36.30 47.03 10.79
N PHE A 9 35.25 47.41 10.07
CA PHE A 9 35.05 48.79 9.63
C PHE A 9 34.15 49.53 10.63
N LYS A 10 34.77 50.48 11.33
CA LYS A 10 34.19 51.40 12.30
C LYS A 10 33.44 52.51 11.55
N TYR A 11 32.13 52.61 11.76
CA TYR A 11 31.41 53.87 11.54
C TYR A 11 30.87 54.38 12.88
N ARG A 12 31.37 55.56 13.25
CA ARG A 12 31.04 56.30 14.47
C ARG A 12 29.63 56.85 14.33
N TRP A 13 28.68 56.31 15.08
CA TRP A 13 27.40 56.96 15.34
C TRP A 13 27.62 57.99 16.44
N ILE A 14 27.36 59.27 16.14
CA ILE A 14 27.26 60.31 17.15
C ILE A 14 25.87 60.14 17.79
N ALA A 15 25.84 59.53 18.97
CA ALA A 15 24.65 59.45 19.80
C ALA A 15 24.43 60.83 20.45
N ILE A 16 23.37 61.54 20.04
CA ILE A 16 22.82 62.64 20.82
C ILE A 16 21.92 62.00 21.88
N ALA A 17 22.43 61.88 23.10
CA ALA A 17 21.68 61.40 24.25
C ALA A 17 20.73 62.51 24.72
N ALA A 18 19.44 62.39 24.39
CA ALA A 18 18.38 63.13 25.07
C ALA A 18 18.03 62.37 26.36
N ALA A 19 18.44 62.90 27.51
CA ALA A 19 18.07 62.38 28.82
C ALA A 19 16.56 62.56 29.03
N VAL A 20 15.79 61.47 29.03
CA VAL A 20 14.39 61.43 29.44
C VAL A 20 14.34 60.85 30.85
N ALA A 21 14.02 61.70 31.83
CA ALA A 21 13.73 61.28 33.20
C ALA A 21 12.41 60.48 33.27
N PRO A 22 12.25 59.53 34.21
CA PRO A 22 11.01 58.78 34.34
C PRO A 22 9.93 59.68 34.95
N VAL A 23 8.87 59.96 34.19
CA VAL A 23 7.67 60.61 34.73
C VAL A 23 6.90 59.57 35.54
N VAL A 24 6.89 59.77 36.85
CA VAL A 24 6.05 59.03 37.81
C VAL A 24 4.59 59.36 37.51
N SER A 25 3.82 58.34 37.14
CA SER A 25 2.37 58.42 36.98
C SER A 25 1.70 58.79 38.31
N SER A 26 1.37 60.07 38.48
CA SER A 26 0.50 60.52 39.56
C SER A 26 -0.90 60.73 38.99
N SER A 27 -1.84 59.87 39.38
CA SER A 27 -3.27 60.06 39.16
C SER A 27 -3.75 61.28 39.95
N ALA A 28 -3.92 62.41 39.27
CA ALA A 28 -4.50 63.62 39.85
C ALA A 28 -5.97 63.75 39.43
N ILE A 29 -6.80 63.86 40.46
CA ILE A 29 -8.24 64.08 40.50
C ILE A 29 -8.64 65.31 39.69
N ALA A 30 -9.78 65.19 39.01
CA ALA A 30 -10.44 66.26 38.26
C ALA A 30 -10.70 67.49 39.16
N GLY A 31 -10.20 68.64 38.69
CA GLY A 31 -10.52 69.96 39.20
C GLY A 31 -10.77 70.89 38.02
N ASP A 32 -12.02 71.29 37.87
CA ASP A 32 -12.53 72.28 36.94
C ASP A 32 -11.90 73.67 37.22
N GLY A 33 -11.49 74.39 36.17
CA GLY A 33 -10.94 75.75 36.31
C GLY A 33 -9.96 76.20 35.22
N ALA A 34 -10.35 77.25 34.49
CA ALA A 34 -9.52 78.15 33.67
C ALA A 34 -8.96 77.62 32.34
N GLY A 35 -9.79 77.72 31.29
CA GLY A 35 -9.36 77.68 29.88
C GLY A 35 -8.53 78.91 29.50
N GLY A 36 -7.26 78.92 29.87
CA GLY A 36 -6.25 79.83 29.30
C GLY A 36 -5.62 79.21 28.05
N LEU A 37 -5.42 80.02 27.00
CA LEU A 37 -4.78 79.63 25.73
C LEU A 37 -3.45 78.85 25.92
N GLY A 38 -2.73 79.08 27.03
CA GLY A 38 -1.50 78.35 27.39
C GLY A 38 -1.70 76.85 27.68
N GLY A 39 -2.73 76.46 28.42
CA GLY A 39 -2.98 75.04 28.75
C GLY A 39 -3.55 74.22 27.59
N ILE A 40 -4.08 74.87 26.56
CA ILE A 40 -4.48 74.23 25.30
C ILE A 40 -3.25 74.06 24.41
N ALA A 41 -2.37 75.07 24.34
CA ALA A 41 -1.12 75.01 23.59
C ALA A 41 -0.16 73.93 24.13
N GLU A 42 0.00 73.81 25.45
CA GLU A 42 0.83 72.76 26.06
C GLU A 42 0.30 71.35 25.77
N ARG A 43 -1.02 71.14 25.84
CA ARG A 43 -1.65 69.86 25.47
C ARG A 43 -1.47 69.52 23.99
N GLU A 44 -1.55 70.52 23.11
CA GLU A 44 -1.33 70.34 21.68
C GLU A 44 0.15 70.04 21.36
N ILE A 45 1.10 70.66 22.07
CA ILE A 45 2.53 70.36 21.95
C ILE A 45 2.82 68.93 22.43
N ALA A 46 2.29 68.53 23.59
CA ALA A 46 2.46 67.18 24.12
C ALA A 46 1.89 66.11 23.16
N ARG A 47 0.73 66.38 22.55
CA ARG A 47 0.12 65.49 21.55
C ARG A 47 1.00 65.33 20.31
N ARG A 48 1.63 66.41 19.83
CA ARG A 48 2.55 66.36 18.67
C ARG A 48 3.84 65.62 19.00
N MET A 49 4.38 65.82 20.21
CA MET A 49 5.54 65.06 20.68
C MET A 49 5.23 63.56 20.82
N ALA A 50 4.04 63.22 21.34
CA ALA A 50 3.59 61.83 21.40
C ALA A 50 3.51 61.19 20.00
N ARG A 51 2.88 61.87 19.02
CA ARG A 51 2.82 61.37 17.63
C ARG A 51 4.19 61.21 16.99
N ALA A 52 5.12 62.13 17.27
CA ALA A 52 6.50 62.03 16.78
C ALA A 52 7.24 60.85 17.42
N ALA A 53 7.03 60.58 18.70
CA ALA A 53 7.57 59.41 19.40
C ALA A 53 6.98 58.11 18.86
N ASP A 54 5.66 58.06 18.64
CA ASP A 54 4.97 56.91 18.05
C ASP A 54 5.48 56.61 16.64
N ALA A 55 5.65 57.64 15.81
CA ALA A 55 6.22 57.49 14.48
C ALA A 55 7.67 56.98 14.51
N ALA A 56 8.49 57.44 15.46
CA ALA A 56 9.84 56.94 15.64
C ALA A 56 9.86 55.45 16.03
N MET A 57 8.93 55.02 16.90
CA MET A 57 8.77 53.60 17.22
C MET A 57 8.33 52.77 16.00
N SER A 58 7.39 53.27 15.19
CA SER A 58 7.00 52.58 13.95
C SER A 58 8.15 52.50 12.95
N ILE A 59 8.99 53.53 12.82
CA ILE A 59 10.21 53.46 12.02
C ILE A 59 11.15 52.37 12.53
N GLU A 60 11.35 52.26 13.85
CA GLU A 60 12.21 51.23 14.42
C GLU A 60 11.66 49.81 14.20
N ARG A 61 10.34 49.63 14.33
CA ARG A 61 9.68 48.35 14.00
C ARG A 61 9.82 48.03 12.51
N GLY A 62 9.64 49.02 11.65
CA GLY A 62 9.87 48.91 10.21
C GLY A 62 11.32 48.53 9.88
N ASP A 63 12.31 49.12 10.56
CA ASP A 63 13.73 48.79 10.35
C ASP A 63 14.03 47.34 10.74
N LYS A 64 13.42 46.84 11.82
CA LYS A 64 13.53 45.43 12.24
C LYS A 64 12.92 44.50 11.21
N ALA A 65 11.68 44.76 10.77
CA ALA A 65 11.02 43.97 9.74
C ALA A 65 11.80 44.00 8.41
N TYR A 66 12.35 45.16 8.03
CA TYR A 66 13.19 45.31 6.85
C TYR A 66 14.48 44.49 6.95
N ALA A 67 15.11 44.45 8.12
CA ALA A 67 16.31 43.63 8.37
C ALA A 67 16.01 42.12 8.35
N GLU A 68 14.80 41.72 8.72
CA GLU A 68 14.31 40.34 8.67
C GLU A 68 13.90 39.91 7.25
N GLY A 69 13.78 40.86 6.32
CA GLY A 69 13.35 40.63 4.93
C GLY A 69 11.83 40.63 4.75
N ASP A 70 11.06 40.98 5.77
CA ASP A 70 9.61 41.17 5.67
C ASP A 70 9.30 42.60 5.20
N TYR A 71 9.41 42.81 3.89
CA TYR A 71 9.19 44.12 3.29
C TYR A 71 7.72 44.57 3.28
N GLU A 72 6.76 43.64 3.41
CA GLU A 72 5.33 43.99 3.48
C GLU A 72 4.98 44.57 4.85
N ALA A 73 5.41 43.90 5.92
CA ALA A 73 5.26 44.42 7.28
C ALA A 73 6.02 45.74 7.44
N ALA A 74 7.26 45.82 6.94
CA ALA A 74 8.06 47.04 6.99
C ALA A 74 7.37 48.22 6.26
N LEU A 75 6.81 47.99 5.07
CA LEU A 75 6.09 49.03 4.33
C LEU A 75 4.85 49.51 5.11
N SER A 76 4.12 48.60 5.77
CA SER A 76 2.97 48.98 6.60
C SER A 76 3.38 49.88 7.79
N GLU A 77 4.50 49.58 8.46
CA GLU A 77 5.00 50.38 9.58
C GLU A 77 5.56 51.73 9.12
N TYR A 78 6.25 51.78 7.97
CA TYR A 78 6.72 53.04 7.39
C TYR A 78 5.58 53.93 6.90
N THR A 79 4.50 53.36 6.34
CA THR A 79 3.31 54.15 5.98
C THR A 79 2.58 54.67 7.22
N ALA A 80 2.51 53.87 8.30
CA ALA A 80 1.98 54.33 9.58
C ALA A 80 2.81 55.50 10.15
N ALA A 81 4.14 55.40 10.12
CA ALA A 81 5.03 56.48 10.51
C ALA A 81 4.85 57.73 9.63
N LYS A 82 4.75 57.57 8.30
CA LYS A 82 4.51 58.67 7.35
C LYS A 82 3.20 59.41 7.68
N ASN A 83 2.13 58.67 7.95
CA ASN A 83 0.80 59.23 8.20
C ASN A 83 0.67 59.86 9.60
N ALA A 84 1.44 59.39 10.59
CA ALA A 84 1.45 59.93 11.94
C ALA A 84 2.16 61.31 12.02
N LEU A 85 3.09 61.59 11.11
CA LEU A 85 3.92 62.79 11.11
C LEU A 85 3.28 63.94 10.32
N PRO A 86 2.93 65.08 10.97
CA PRO A 86 2.43 66.26 10.26
C PRO A 86 3.57 67.03 9.57
N ASN A 87 3.23 67.77 8.49
CA ASN A 87 4.15 68.73 7.85
C ASN A 87 4.40 69.94 8.76
N ALA A 88 5.29 69.83 9.75
CA ALA A 88 5.67 70.89 10.68
C ALA A 88 7.19 71.03 10.80
N PRO A 89 7.78 72.25 10.81
CA PRO A 89 9.23 72.49 10.78
C PRO A 89 10.04 71.68 11.81
N LEU A 90 9.49 71.50 13.01
CA LEU A 90 10.14 70.76 14.11
C LEU A 90 10.36 69.27 13.79
N VAL A 91 9.47 68.67 12.99
CA VAL A 91 9.40 67.23 12.74
C VAL A 91 9.74 66.89 11.27
N GLN A 92 10.07 67.90 10.44
CA GLN A 92 10.40 67.70 9.02
C GLN A 92 11.50 66.67 8.81
N ALA A 93 12.58 66.71 9.58
CA ALA A 93 13.68 65.75 9.44
C ALA A 93 13.24 64.29 9.67
N GLN A 94 12.30 64.05 10.59
CA GLN A 94 11.74 62.72 10.84
C GLN A 94 10.76 62.32 9.73
N ALA A 95 9.97 63.27 9.22
CA ALA A 95 9.05 63.02 8.10
C ALA A 95 9.81 62.68 6.81
N ASP A 96 10.90 63.40 6.51
CA ASP A 96 11.76 63.14 5.37
C ASP A 96 12.46 61.78 5.49
N MET A 97 12.91 61.43 6.70
CA MET A 97 13.47 60.11 6.97
C MET A 97 12.43 58.99 6.77
N ALA A 98 11.19 59.17 7.25
CA ALA A 98 10.12 58.20 7.05
C ALA A 98 9.79 58.01 5.57
N LYS A 99 9.72 59.09 4.79
CA LYS A 99 9.51 59.05 3.33
C LYS A 99 10.67 58.37 2.61
N ALA A 100 11.91 58.66 3.00
CA ALA A 100 13.09 58.01 2.42
C ALA A 100 13.09 56.50 2.68
N LYS A 101 12.84 56.08 3.93
CA LYS A 101 12.73 54.65 4.29
C LYS A 101 11.57 53.95 3.60
N PHE A 102 10.43 54.63 3.47
CA PHE A 102 9.30 54.14 2.68
C PHE A 102 9.71 53.93 1.22
N ALA A 103 10.39 54.90 0.59
CA ALA A 103 10.85 54.77 -0.79
C ALA A 103 11.86 53.62 -0.97
N ASP A 104 12.84 53.50 -0.08
CA ASP A 104 13.81 52.39 -0.08
C ASP A 104 13.12 51.02 0.08
N CYS A 105 12.12 50.95 0.97
CA CYS A 105 11.32 49.75 1.20
C CYS A 105 10.46 49.38 -0.02
N SER A 106 9.80 50.36 -0.62
CA SER A 106 9.00 50.18 -1.83
C SER A 106 9.84 49.67 -3.00
N VAL A 107 11.08 50.14 -3.15
CA VAL A 107 12.02 49.61 -4.16
C VAL A 107 12.40 48.15 -3.87
N ALA A 108 12.65 47.80 -2.61
CA ALA A 108 12.96 46.42 -2.23
C ALA A 108 11.78 45.48 -2.49
N LEU A 109 10.57 45.86 -2.06
CA LEU A 109 9.34 45.09 -2.29
C LEU A 109 9.02 44.99 -3.79
N ALA A 110 9.17 46.08 -4.55
CA ALA A 110 8.97 46.07 -6.00
C ALA A 110 9.89 45.06 -6.70
N ARG A 111 11.14 44.90 -6.24
CA ARG A 111 12.06 43.88 -6.76
C ARG A 111 11.57 42.46 -6.49
N GLU A 112 11.00 42.19 -5.32
CA GLU A 112 10.43 40.88 -5.02
C GLU A 112 9.19 40.60 -5.86
N ARG A 113 8.30 41.59 -6.00
CA ARG A 113 7.13 41.50 -6.87
C ARG A 113 7.52 41.27 -8.33
N ALA A 114 8.58 41.93 -8.82
CA ALA A 114 9.12 41.72 -10.15
C ALA A 114 9.67 40.29 -10.36
N LYS A 115 10.40 39.74 -9.38
CA LYS A 115 10.86 38.33 -9.40
C LYS A 115 9.69 37.34 -9.50
N ASN A 116 8.56 37.68 -8.90
CA ASN A 116 7.34 36.88 -8.94
C ASN A 116 6.47 37.16 -10.18
N GLY A 117 6.95 37.91 -11.18
CA GLY A 117 6.19 38.25 -12.39
C GLY A 117 5.06 39.27 -12.17
N ARG A 118 4.99 39.91 -11.00
CA ARG A 118 3.98 40.93 -10.66
C ARG A 118 4.46 42.32 -11.05
N TYR A 119 4.73 42.52 -12.33
CA TYR A 119 5.30 43.76 -12.86
C TYR A 119 4.40 44.99 -12.63
N LYS A 120 3.08 44.85 -12.75
CA LYS A 120 2.12 45.95 -12.54
C LYS A 120 2.18 46.48 -11.11
N GLU A 121 2.19 45.57 -10.12
CA GLU A 121 2.29 45.94 -8.71
C GLU A 121 3.67 46.56 -8.41
N ALA A 122 4.74 46.04 -9.02
CA ALA A 122 6.07 46.62 -8.89
C ALA A 122 6.11 48.07 -9.41
N HIS A 123 5.51 48.37 -10.57
CA HIS A 123 5.40 49.74 -11.06
C HIS A 123 4.59 50.63 -10.13
N GLN A 124 3.44 50.17 -9.62
CA GLN A 124 2.63 50.94 -8.66
C GLN A 124 3.40 51.31 -7.39
N LEU A 125 4.20 50.39 -6.86
CA LEU A 125 5.06 50.65 -5.69
C LEU A 125 6.16 51.68 -5.99
N LEU A 126 6.74 51.63 -7.19
CA LEU A 126 7.75 52.60 -7.61
C LEU A 126 7.15 53.98 -7.87
N ASP A 127 5.98 54.05 -8.51
CA ASP A 127 5.28 55.29 -8.76
C ASP A 127 4.86 55.96 -7.43
N ALA A 128 4.37 55.18 -6.46
CA ALA A 128 4.06 55.68 -5.11
C ALA A 128 5.30 56.21 -4.39
N ALA A 129 6.45 55.53 -4.53
CA ALA A 129 7.71 56.01 -3.95
C ALA A 129 8.21 57.31 -4.61
N LEU A 130 8.00 57.48 -5.91
CA LEU A 130 8.36 58.69 -6.66
C LEU A 130 7.39 59.85 -6.41
N GLU A 131 6.13 59.58 -6.09
CA GLU A 131 5.17 60.60 -5.65
C GLU A 131 5.60 61.23 -4.32
N ASP A 132 6.03 60.40 -3.36
CA ASP A 132 6.54 60.88 -2.07
C ASP A 132 7.95 61.51 -2.18
N VAL A 133 8.83 60.93 -3.01
CA VAL A 133 10.23 61.37 -3.19
C VAL A 133 10.60 61.38 -4.69
N PRO A 134 10.33 62.48 -5.43
CA PRO A 134 10.52 62.57 -6.89
C PRO A 134 11.94 62.31 -7.41
N GLY A 135 12.96 62.45 -6.56
CA GLY A 135 14.37 62.27 -6.89
C GLY A 135 14.99 60.95 -6.42
N HIS A 136 14.18 59.97 -6.01
CA HIS A 136 14.71 58.75 -5.40
C HIS A 136 15.49 57.90 -6.42
N LYS A 137 16.82 57.89 -6.28
CA LYS A 137 17.76 57.25 -7.23
C LYS A 137 17.48 55.76 -7.43
N GLY A 138 17.13 55.05 -6.36
CA GLY A 138 16.85 53.62 -6.39
C GLY A 138 15.62 53.29 -7.22
N ALA A 139 14.53 54.05 -7.04
CA ALA A 139 13.28 53.87 -7.78
C ALA A 139 13.43 54.19 -9.27
N LEU A 140 14.03 55.34 -9.61
CA LEU A 140 14.25 55.71 -11.02
C LEU A 140 15.14 54.72 -11.75
N LYS A 141 16.19 54.21 -11.08
CA LYS A 141 17.07 53.20 -11.67
C LYS A 141 16.30 51.89 -11.89
N PHE A 142 15.55 51.44 -10.88
CA PHE A 142 14.83 50.17 -10.98
C PHE A 142 13.65 50.24 -11.96
N GLN A 143 12.98 51.38 -12.09
CA GLN A 143 11.94 51.60 -13.10
C GLN A 143 12.50 51.38 -14.52
N LYS A 144 13.66 52.00 -14.83
CA LYS A 144 14.37 51.77 -16.10
C LYS A 144 14.74 50.31 -16.28
N GLU A 145 15.32 49.68 -15.25
CA GLU A 145 15.66 48.25 -15.31
C GLU A 145 14.42 47.40 -15.56
N LEU A 146 13.26 47.72 -14.98
CA LEU A 146 12.00 46.97 -15.10
C LEU A 146 11.39 47.07 -16.50
N ASP A 147 11.62 48.19 -17.18
CA ASP A 147 11.18 48.42 -18.56
C ASP A 147 12.03 47.65 -19.59
N ASP A 148 13.26 47.24 -19.22
CA ASP A 148 14.18 46.48 -20.08
C ASP A 148 13.71 45.02 -20.28
N PRO A 149 13.22 44.63 -21.47
CA PRO A 149 12.63 43.31 -21.70
C PRO A 149 13.62 42.16 -21.59
N ASP A 150 14.91 42.42 -21.85
CA ASP A 150 15.97 41.41 -21.78
C ASP A 150 16.22 40.95 -20.34
N ARG A 151 16.03 41.85 -19.37
CA ARG A 151 16.22 41.56 -17.95
C ARG A 151 14.95 41.07 -17.27
N TRP A 152 13.81 41.66 -17.63
CA TRP A 152 12.50 41.30 -17.11
C TRP A 152 11.56 40.94 -18.25
N PRO A 153 11.54 39.65 -18.66
CA PRO A 153 10.69 39.22 -19.75
C PRO A 153 9.22 39.35 -19.38
N ARG A 154 8.43 40.00 -20.24
CA ARG A 154 6.98 40.19 -20.02
C ARG A 154 6.18 38.89 -19.93
N GLY A 155 6.76 37.77 -20.40
CA GLY A 155 6.17 36.44 -20.30
C GLY A 155 6.24 35.82 -18.91
N LEU A 156 7.03 36.36 -17.97
CA LEU A 156 7.07 35.89 -16.60
C LEU A 156 5.79 36.29 -15.87
N THR A 157 4.92 35.32 -15.61
CA THR A 157 3.69 35.51 -14.84
C THR A 157 3.81 34.89 -13.44
N PRO A 158 3.01 35.34 -12.47
CA PRO A 158 2.97 34.72 -11.14
C PRO A 158 2.59 33.23 -11.20
N GLU A 159 1.71 32.87 -12.13
CA GLU A 159 1.34 31.49 -12.41
C GLU A 159 2.52 30.68 -12.94
N HIS A 160 3.33 31.24 -13.84
CA HIS A 160 4.54 30.58 -14.33
C HIS A 160 5.54 30.31 -13.20
N VAL A 161 5.78 31.29 -12.33
CA VAL A 161 6.65 31.11 -11.15
C VAL A 161 6.14 29.99 -10.24
N ALA A 162 4.82 29.96 -9.97
CA ALA A 162 4.20 28.90 -9.18
C ALA A 162 4.34 27.52 -9.83
N ASN A 163 4.13 27.43 -11.15
CA ASN A 163 4.30 26.18 -11.89
C ASN A 163 5.76 25.70 -11.87
N VAL A 164 6.74 26.60 -12.02
CA VAL A 164 8.17 26.25 -11.92
C VAL A 164 8.52 25.71 -10.54
N GLN A 165 8.03 26.35 -9.47
CA GLN A 165 8.23 25.86 -8.09
C GLN A 165 7.61 24.48 -7.87
N GLU A 166 6.39 24.27 -8.36
CA GLU A 166 5.72 22.98 -8.23
C GLU A 166 6.42 21.89 -9.05
N VAL A 167 6.87 22.21 -10.27
CA VAL A 167 7.68 21.28 -11.09
C VAL A 167 8.96 20.91 -10.36
N GLN A 168 9.67 21.88 -9.76
CA GLN A 168 10.87 21.58 -8.97
C GLN A 168 10.57 20.63 -7.81
N ARG A 169 9.50 20.90 -7.05
CA ARG A 169 9.05 20.04 -5.96
C ARG A 169 8.73 18.62 -6.44
N LEU A 170 8.02 18.50 -7.56
CA LEU A 170 7.66 17.20 -8.16
C LEU A 170 8.90 16.45 -8.65
N LEU A 171 9.89 17.13 -9.25
CA LEU A 171 11.14 16.52 -9.69
C LEU A 171 11.96 16.01 -8.50
N GLU A 172 12.07 16.79 -7.43
CA GLU A 172 12.74 16.37 -6.19
C GLU A 172 12.06 15.13 -5.57
N LEU A 173 10.72 15.15 -5.49
CA LEU A 173 9.95 14.01 -5.01
C LEU A 173 10.15 12.77 -5.89
N ALA A 174 10.03 12.91 -7.21
CA ALA A 174 10.18 11.79 -8.15
C ALA A 174 11.58 11.18 -8.09
N ASN A 175 12.63 12.01 -7.99
CA ASN A 175 14.00 11.53 -7.78
C ASN A 175 14.12 10.75 -6.47
N SER A 176 13.54 11.25 -5.37
CA SER A 176 13.53 10.50 -4.10
C SER A 176 12.82 9.15 -4.22
N GLN A 177 11.72 9.08 -4.97
CA GLN A 177 11.00 7.82 -5.22
C GLN A 177 11.84 6.84 -6.04
N VAL A 178 12.59 7.33 -7.04
CA VAL A 178 13.57 6.54 -7.81
C VAL A 178 14.68 5.99 -6.92
N ASP A 179 15.11 6.73 -5.91
CA ASP A 179 16.13 6.27 -4.96
C ASP A 179 15.58 5.25 -3.96
N LEU A 180 14.29 5.37 -3.60
CA LEU A 180 13.58 4.39 -2.77
C LEU A 180 13.15 3.13 -3.52
N GLY A 181 13.34 3.06 -4.85
CA GLY A 181 12.92 1.93 -5.68
C GLY A 181 11.43 1.93 -6.07
N LEU A 182 10.71 3.03 -5.80
CA LEU A 182 9.29 3.21 -6.13
C LEU A 182 9.13 3.68 -7.59
N TYR A 183 9.55 2.86 -8.57
CA TYR A 183 9.67 3.28 -9.96
C TYR A 183 8.33 3.66 -10.63
N ASP A 184 7.24 2.94 -10.34
CA ASP A 184 5.94 3.24 -10.93
C ASP A 184 5.38 4.58 -10.41
N ALA A 185 5.53 4.82 -9.11
CA ALA A 185 5.15 6.10 -8.48
C ALA A 185 6.01 7.26 -8.98
N ALA A 186 7.32 7.04 -9.17
CA ALA A 186 8.21 8.03 -9.77
C ALA A 186 7.78 8.38 -11.20
N ALA A 187 7.42 7.38 -12.02
CA ALA A 187 6.98 7.60 -13.39
C ALA A 187 5.68 8.42 -13.47
N GLU A 188 4.74 8.23 -12.52
CA GLU A 188 3.55 9.08 -12.40
C GLU A 188 3.93 10.52 -12.01
N THR A 189 4.79 10.68 -11.00
CA THR A 189 5.19 12.00 -10.49
C THR A 189 5.96 12.81 -11.54
N PHE A 190 6.81 12.17 -12.35
CA PHE A 190 7.42 12.83 -13.52
C PHE A 190 6.40 13.21 -14.58
N ARG A 191 5.34 12.41 -14.78
CA ARG A 191 4.23 12.77 -15.68
C ARG A 191 3.41 13.93 -15.14
N ASP A 192 3.21 14.03 -13.82
CA ASP A 192 2.62 15.22 -13.19
C ASP A 192 3.46 16.47 -13.46
N ALA A 193 4.79 16.37 -13.35
CA ALA A 193 5.67 17.47 -13.73
C ALA A 193 5.51 17.86 -15.21
N LEU A 194 5.40 16.88 -16.12
CA LEU A 194 5.16 17.12 -17.55
C LEU A 194 3.78 17.70 -17.87
N ARG A 195 2.76 17.44 -17.04
CA ARG A 195 1.45 18.10 -17.18
C ARG A 195 1.54 19.59 -16.88
N LYS A 196 2.47 20.01 -16.03
CA LYS A 196 2.74 21.42 -15.67
C LYS A 196 3.74 22.08 -16.62
N ASP A 197 4.84 21.39 -16.94
CA ASP A 197 5.84 21.79 -17.91
C ASP A 197 6.03 20.68 -18.96
N PRO A 198 5.29 20.74 -20.09
CA PRO A 198 5.35 19.73 -21.14
C PRO A 198 6.74 19.49 -21.74
N TYR A 199 7.64 20.47 -21.64
CA TYR A 199 8.96 20.45 -22.27
C TYR A 199 10.10 20.25 -21.26
N SER A 200 9.79 19.78 -20.04
CA SER A 200 10.80 19.52 -19.01
C SER A 200 11.73 18.36 -19.41
N VAL A 201 12.96 18.70 -19.80
CA VAL A 201 14.01 17.72 -20.11
C VAL A 201 14.38 16.91 -18.85
N ALA A 202 14.40 17.56 -17.69
CA ALA A 202 14.69 16.91 -16.42
C ALA A 202 13.70 15.79 -16.10
N ALA A 203 12.39 16.04 -16.30
CA ALA A 203 11.37 15.01 -16.10
C ALA A 203 11.52 13.82 -17.05
N ARG A 204 11.76 14.09 -18.35
CA ARG A 204 11.99 13.03 -19.35
C ARG A 204 13.23 12.19 -19.03
N ARG A 205 14.33 12.84 -18.64
CA ARG A 205 15.56 12.15 -18.25
C ARG A 205 15.35 11.34 -16.97
N GLY A 206 14.58 11.85 -16.01
CA GLY A 206 14.20 11.13 -14.80
C GLY A 206 13.38 9.86 -15.09
N MET A 207 12.40 9.93 -16.01
CA MET A 207 11.64 8.77 -16.45
C MET A 207 12.53 7.70 -17.09
N GLU A 208 13.47 8.10 -17.95
CA GLU A 208 14.45 7.18 -18.56
C GLU A 208 15.26 6.44 -17.49
N VAL A 209 15.75 7.16 -16.46
CA VAL A 209 16.47 6.56 -15.34
C VAL A 209 15.59 5.58 -14.55
N ALA A 210 14.31 5.91 -14.34
CA ALA A 210 13.37 5.02 -13.66
C ALA A 210 13.15 3.72 -14.45
N GLU A 211 12.94 3.82 -15.77
CA GLU A 211 12.78 2.66 -16.66
C GLU A 211 14.05 1.82 -16.75
N GLU A 212 15.23 2.45 -16.77
CA GLU A 212 16.51 1.76 -16.73
C GLU A 212 16.65 0.89 -15.48
N LYS A 213 16.37 1.46 -14.30
CA LYS A 213 16.39 0.70 -13.04
C LYS A 213 15.33 -0.42 -13.04
N ARG A 214 14.17 -0.19 -13.64
CA ARG A 214 13.10 -1.19 -13.79
C ARG A 214 13.52 -2.32 -14.73
N ARG A 215 14.29 -2.04 -15.79
CA ARG A 215 14.88 -3.04 -16.68
C ARG A 215 15.79 -4.00 -15.93
N VAL A 216 16.67 -3.49 -15.06
CA VAL A 216 17.58 -4.31 -14.24
C VAL A 216 16.80 -5.29 -13.35
N TYR A 217 15.68 -4.85 -12.77
CA TYR A 217 14.78 -5.75 -12.03
C TYR A 217 14.21 -6.85 -12.94
N PHE A 218 13.72 -6.51 -14.13
CA PHE A 218 13.15 -7.49 -15.06
C PHE A 218 14.19 -8.51 -15.54
N GLU A 219 15.43 -8.09 -15.79
CA GLU A 219 16.54 -8.98 -16.10
C GLU A 219 16.77 -10.00 -14.96
N SER A 220 16.87 -9.51 -13.72
CA SER A 220 17.05 -10.36 -12.54
C SER A 220 15.88 -11.33 -12.33
N ALA A 221 14.64 -10.88 -12.54
CA ALA A 221 13.44 -11.71 -12.42
C ALA A 221 13.40 -12.81 -13.50
N ARG A 222 13.82 -12.50 -14.73
CA ARG A 222 13.94 -13.47 -15.82
C ARG A 222 15.01 -14.51 -15.51
N ASP A 223 16.17 -14.09 -15.02
CA ASP A 223 17.28 -14.97 -14.67
C ASP A 223 16.89 -15.92 -13.52
N HIS A 224 16.21 -15.42 -12.49
CA HIS A 224 15.65 -16.24 -11.43
C HIS A 224 14.66 -17.28 -11.95
N THR A 225 13.73 -16.88 -12.81
CA THR A 225 12.73 -17.79 -13.40
C THR A 225 13.40 -18.88 -14.23
N ARG A 226 14.41 -18.51 -15.03
CA ARG A 226 15.20 -19.45 -15.83
C ARG A 226 15.95 -20.44 -14.94
N ALA A 227 16.63 -19.96 -13.89
CA ALA A 227 17.35 -20.82 -12.97
C ALA A 227 16.43 -21.81 -12.25
N LYS A 228 15.25 -21.34 -11.82
CA LYS A 228 14.22 -22.22 -11.23
C LYS A 228 13.81 -23.33 -12.19
N MET A 229 13.48 -23.00 -13.44
CA MET A 229 13.07 -23.99 -14.44
C MET A 229 14.20 -25.00 -14.75
N LEU A 230 15.46 -24.55 -14.81
CA LEU A 230 16.60 -25.46 -15.00
C LEU A 230 16.79 -26.39 -13.80
N ASN A 231 16.58 -25.89 -12.57
CA ASN A 231 16.63 -26.72 -11.38
C ASN A 231 15.48 -27.74 -11.33
N ASP A 232 14.28 -27.37 -11.78
CA ASP A 232 13.16 -28.30 -11.90
C ASP A 232 13.49 -29.43 -12.89
N VAL A 233 14.14 -29.10 -14.01
CA VAL A 233 14.67 -30.11 -14.95
C VAL A 233 15.74 -30.97 -14.27
N ASN A 234 16.75 -30.38 -13.65
CA ASN A 234 17.80 -31.15 -12.97
C ASN A 234 17.24 -32.10 -11.91
N LYS A 235 16.26 -31.65 -11.12
CA LYS A 235 15.57 -32.45 -10.12
C LYS A 235 14.81 -33.63 -10.73
N ALA A 236 14.25 -33.46 -11.93
CA ALA A 236 13.58 -34.54 -12.64
C ALA A 236 14.56 -35.60 -13.18
N TRP A 237 15.82 -35.22 -13.42
CA TRP A 237 16.89 -36.14 -13.84
C TRP A 237 17.70 -36.70 -12.67
N GLU A 238 17.55 -36.13 -11.48
CA GLU A 238 18.18 -36.61 -10.27
C GLU A 238 17.55 -37.93 -9.84
N ASP A 239 18.36 -39.00 -9.86
CA ASP A 239 18.01 -40.25 -9.19
C ASP A 239 18.06 -39.99 -7.68
N GLN A 240 16.90 -39.75 -7.09
CA GLN A 240 16.78 -39.51 -5.65
C GLN A 240 17.28 -40.76 -4.93
N VAL A 241 18.47 -40.67 -4.33
CA VAL A 241 18.94 -41.73 -3.45
C VAL A 241 17.86 -41.93 -2.38
N PRO A 242 17.30 -43.14 -2.24
CA PRO A 242 16.35 -43.39 -1.19
C PRO A 242 17.03 -43.00 0.12
N VAL A 243 16.44 -42.05 0.83
CA VAL A 243 16.86 -41.77 2.20
C VAL A 243 16.91 -43.11 2.90
N SER A 244 18.07 -43.47 3.46
CA SER A 244 18.19 -44.63 4.31
C SER A 244 17.35 -44.34 5.54
N ALA A 245 16.04 -44.54 5.41
CA ALA A 245 15.16 -44.75 6.53
C ALA A 245 15.82 -45.89 7.29
N PHE A 246 16.20 -45.64 8.53
CA PHE A 246 16.31 -46.73 9.49
C PHE A 246 15.00 -47.50 9.35
N VAL A 247 15.10 -48.70 8.77
CA VAL A 247 13.96 -49.57 8.54
C VAL A 247 13.57 -50.10 9.92
N SER A 248 12.81 -49.30 10.68
CA SER A 248 11.78 -49.91 11.51
C SER A 248 10.88 -50.61 10.52
N VAL A 249 10.94 -51.95 10.53
CA VAL A 249 10.13 -52.84 9.71
C VAL A 249 8.67 -52.50 9.97
N GLN A 250 8.13 -51.58 9.17
CA GLN A 250 6.72 -51.31 9.11
C GLN A 250 6.24 -51.97 7.84
N GLU A 251 5.48 -53.03 8.09
CA GLU A 251 4.84 -53.94 7.16
C GLU A 251 4.39 -53.21 5.88
N VAL A 252 4.93 -53.65 4.74
CA VAL A 252 4.46 -53.26 3.42
C VAL A 252 3.00 -53.66 3.33
N SER A 253 2.10 -52.72 3.60
CA SER A 253 0.69 -52.88 3.32
C SER A 253 0.56 -52.80 1.80
N THR A 254 0.65 -53.96 1.15
CA THR A 254 0.04 -54.22 -0.16
C THR A 254 -1.26 -53.42 -0.24
N THR A 255 -1.39 -52.61 -1.31
CA THR A 255 -2.61 -51.90 -1.71
C THR A 255 -3.85 -52.64 -1.21
N ARG A 256 -4.38 -52.23 -0.06
CA ARG A 256 -5.65 -52.75 0.42
C ARG A 256 -6.65 -52.28 -0.62
N SER A 257 -7.44 -53.21 -1.17
CA SER A 257 -8.53 -52.82 -2.06
C SER A 257 -9.39 -51.78 -1.34
N ALA A 258 -9.90 -50.77 -2.04
CA ALA A 258 -10.73 -49.73 -1.42
C ALA A 258 -11.93 -50.32 -0.63
N SER A 259 -12.42 -51.50 -1.04
CA SER A 259 -13.41 -52.29 -0.30
C SER A 259 -12.89 -52.85 1.04
N ALA A 260 -11.61 -53.21 1.14
CA ALA A 260 -10.99 -53.66 2.38
C ALA A 260 -10.77 -52.49 3.36
N GLU A 261 -10.54 -51.27 2.87
CA GLU A 261 -10.45 -50.07 3.70
C GLU A 261 -11.80 -49.72 4.34
N ILE A 262 -12.89 -49.81 3.55
CA ILE A 262 -14.25 -49.61 4.07
C ILE A 262 -14.63 -50.70 5.06
N SER A 263 -14.31 -51.97 4.78
CA SER A 263 -14.53 -53.06 5.76
C SER A 263 -13.77 -52.81 7.06
N ALA A 264 -12.50 -52.41 6.99
CA ALA A 264 -11.70 -52.10 8.17
C ALA A 264 -12.26 -50.89 8.94
N LYS A 265 -12.85 -49.92 8.24
CA LYS A 265 -13.54 -48.77 8.83
C LYS A 265 -14.80 -49.19 9.60
N MET A 266 -15.62 -50.06 9.01
CA MET A 266 -16.80 -50.63 9.69
C MET A 266 -16.45 -51.53 10.89
N ASP A 267 -15.31 -52.23 10.84
CA ASP A 267 -14.81 -53.02 11.97
C ASP A 267 -14.26 -52.14 13.10
N ARG A 268 -13.75 -50.95 12.78
CA ARG A 268 -13.15 -50.02 13.75
C ARG A 268 -14.17 -49.15 14.49
N ILE A 269 -15.25 -48.74 13.83
CA ILE A 269 -16.29 -47.89 14.44
C ILE A 269 -17.10 -48.74 15.41
N ILE A 270 -16.93 -48.53 16.71
CA ILE A 270 -17.63 -49.27 17.77
C ILE A 270 -18.82 -48.45 18.25
N PHE A 271 -20.01 -49.05 18.23
CA PHE A 271 -21.22 -48.48 18.81
C PHE A 271 -21.36 -48.92 20.27
N PRO A 272 -21.34 -47.99 21.25
CA PRO A 272 -21.49 -48.34 22.66
C PRO A 272 -22.84 -48.99 22.98
N LEU A 273 -23.91 -48.55 22.31
CA LEU A 273 -25.26 -49.09 22.47
C LEU A 273 -26.07 -48.87 21.18
N VAL A 274 -26.72 -49.92 20.69
CA VAL A 274 -27.67 -49.90 19.56
C VAL A 274 -28.92 -50.64 20.00
N GLN A 275 -30.01 -49.91 20.22
CA GLN A 275 -31.29 -50.47 20.66
C GLN A 275 -32.41 -50.01 19.74
N PHE A 276 -33.16 -50.96 19.19
CA PHE A 276 -34.35 -50.74 18.36
C PHE A 276 -35.52 -51.53 18.93
N THR A 277 -36.71 -50.93 18.92
CA THR A 277 -37.96 -51.56 19.37
C THR A 277 -39.03 -51.34 18.30
N GLY A 278 -39.19 -52.31 17.39
CA GLY A 278 -40.11 -52.20 16.26
C GLY A 278 -39.78 -51.01 15.34
N ALA A 279 -38.50 -50.88 14.97
CA ALA A 279 -38.04 -49.84 14.03
C ALA A 279 -38.03 -50.36 12.60
N SER A 280 -38.21 -49.47 11.62
CA SER A 280 -38.06 -49.83 10.21
C SER A 280 -36.58 -50.03 9.85
N VAL A 281 -36.32 -50.78 8.78
CA VAL A 281 -34.94 -51.00 8.31
C VAL A 281 -34.27 -49.70 7.86
N GLU A 282 -35.06 -48.79 7.28
CA GLU A 282 -34.62 -47.47 6.81
C GLU A 282 -34.17 -46.60 7.99
N GLU A 283 -34.96 -46.56 9.06
CA GLU A 283 -34.62 -45.87 10.32
C GLU A 283 -33.35 -46.45 10.95
N ALA A 284 -33.21 -47.78 10.96
CA ALA A 284 -32.03 -48.45 11.48
C ALA A 284 -30.76 -48.11 10.67
N ILE A 285 -30.85 -48.06 9.34
CA ILE A 285 -29.73 -47.69 8.46
C ILE A 285 -29.37 -46.21 8.63
N GLU A 286 -30.35 -45.32 8.76
CA GLU A 286 -30.11 -43.90 8.99
C GLU A 286 -29.43 -43.64 10.34
N PHE A 287 -29.85 -44.34 11.39
CA PHE A 287 -29.18 -44.33 12.68
C PHE A 287 -27.70 -44.75 12.55
N LEU A 288 -27.42 -45.84 11.83
CA LEU A 288 -26.05 -46.29 11.58
C LEU A 288 -25.23 -45.24 10.83
N ARG A 289 -25.79 -44.59 9.79
CA ARG A 289 -25.09 -43.53 9.05
C ARG A 289 -24.71 -42.37 9.98
N LEU A 290 -25.65 -41.87 10.77
CA LEU A 290 -25.44 -40.74 11.67
C LEU A 290 -24.40 -41.07 12.75
N LYS A 291 -24.57 -42.21 13.44
CA LYS A 291 -23.63 -42.64 14.48
C LYS A 291 -22.26 -43.01 13.91
N SER A 292 -22.17 -43.54 12.69
CA SER A 292 -20.89 -43.85 12.06
C SER A 292 -20.05 -42.59 11.82
N ARG A 293 -20.69 -41.46 11.49
CA ARG A 293 -20.00 -40.18 11.29
C ARG A 293 -19.50 -39.58 12.60
N ASP A 294 -20.28 -39.72 13.67
CA ASP A 294 -19.95 -39.16 14.98
C ASP A 294 -18.83 -39.95 15.69
N LEU A 295 -18.78 -41.27 15.51
CA LEU A 295 -17.82 -42.17 16.18
C LEU A 295 -16.59 -42.52 15.33
N ASP A 296 -16.48 -41.94 14.13
CA ASP A 296 -15.28 -42.03 13.29
C ASP A 296 -14.24 -40.97 13.67
N LEU A 297 -13.48 -41.28 14.73
CA LEU A 297 -12.50 -40.36 15.34
C LEU A 297 -11.14 -40.33 14.60
N GLN A 298 -10.90 -41.24 13.67
CA GLN A 298 -9.60 -41.39 12.98
C GLN A 298 -9.57 -40.65 11.63
N GLU A 299 -10.73 -40.35 11.04
CA GLU A 299 -10.82 -39.64 9.77
C GLU A 299 -10.79 -38.12 10.00
N SER A 300 -9.81 -37.45 9.37
CA SER A 300 -9.60 -36.00 9.53
C SER A 300 -10.44 -35.16 8.56
N ASP A 301 -10.81 -35.73 7.40
CA ASP A 301 -11.59 -35.06 6.36
C ASP A 301 -13.11 -35.13 6.66
N PRO A 302 -13.80 -33.99 6.87
CA PRO A 302 -15.24 -33.97 7.13
C PRO A 302 -16.09 -34.63 6.03
N ALA A 303 -15.64 -34.64 4.78
CA ALA A 303 -16.36 -35.24 3.66
C ALA A 303 -16.25 -36.77 3.61
N LYS A 304 -15.27 -37.36 4.30
CA LYS A 304 -15.02 -38.81 4.31
C LYS A 304 -15.40 -39.48 5.64
N LYS A 305 -15.89 -38.73 6.62
CA LYS A 305 -16.29 -39.26 7.93
C LYS A 305 -17.47 -40.23 7.84
N GLY A 306 -17.37 -41.32 8.58
CA GLY A 306 -18.37 -42.39 8.62
C GLY A 306 -18.29 -43.31 7.39
N VAL A 307 -19.34 -44.11 7.21
CA VAL A 307 -19.44 -45.07 6.09
C VAL A 307 -20.67 -44.73 5.26
N ASN A 308 -20.49 -44.58 3.95
CA ASN A 308 -21.58 -44.32 3.02
C ASN A 308 -22.35 -45.62 2.76
N ILE A 309 -23.58 -45.72 3.25
CA ILE A 309 -24.46 -46.88 3.03
C ILE A 309 -25.47 -46.50 1.94
N ILE A 310 -25.71 -47.35 0.95
CA ILE A 310 -26.75 -47.15 -0.07
C ILE A 310 -27.80 -48.25 0.14
N PHE A 311 -29.03 -47.82 0.40
CA PHE A 311 -30.16 -48.72 0.61
C PHE A 311 -30.96 -48.87 -0.70
N LYS A 312 -31.09 -50.10 -1.21
CA LYS A 312 -31.93 -50.43 -2.36
C LYS A 312 -33.12 -51.26 -1.87
N ALA A 313 -34.26 -50.62 -1.65
CA ALA A 313 -35.53 -51.34 -1.57
C ALA A 313 -35.81 -51.96 -2.94
N GLY A 314 -36.03 -53.28 -3.01
CA GLY A 314 -36.44 -53.93 -4.27
C GLY A 314 -37.86 -53.52 -4.67
N ASP A 315 -38.44 -54.24 -5.64
CA ASP A 315 -39.80 -53.99 -6.15
C ASP A 315 -40.91 -54.19 -5.09
N THR A 316 -40.57 -54.73 -3.91
CA THR A 316 -41.44 -54.83 -2.74
C THR A 316 -40.85 -54.05 -1.55
N PRO A 317 -41.58 -53.06 -0.98
CA PRO A 317 -41.11 -52.35 0.20
C PRO A 317 -41.03 -53.30 1.39
N SER A 318 -39.88 -53.35 2.06
CA SER A 318 -39.69 -54.17 3.26
C SER A 318 -40.41 -53.53 4.43
N THR A 319 -41.58 -54.06 4.82
CA THR A 319 -42.33 -53.66 6.02
C THR A 319 -41.82 -54.35 7.29
N ALA A 320 -40.61 -54.94 7.24
CA ALA A 320 -40.00 -55.64 8.35
C ALA A 320 -39.69 -54.66 9.49
N GLN A 321 -40.27 -54.95 10.66
CA GLN A 321 -40.00 -54.23 11.91
C GLN A 321 -38.93 -55.00 12.68
N ILE A 322 -37.85 -54.32 13.05
CA ILE A 322 -36.70 -54.92 13.72
C ILE A 322 -36.69 -54.49 15.19
N SER A 323 -36.47 -55.46 16.08
CA SER A 323 -36.14 -55.22 17.47
C SER A 323 -34.79 -55.85 17.79
N LEU A 324 -33.85 -55.07 18.31
CA LEU A 324 -32.46 -55.47 18.50
C LEU A 324 -31.87 -54.69 19.68
N ASP A 325 -31.03 -55.33 20.48
CA ASP A 325 -30.30 -54.70 21.58
C ASP A 325 -28.85 -55.20 21.56
N LEU A 326 -27.91 -54.31 21.20
CA LEU A 326 -26.50 -54.58 21.05
C LEU A 326 -25.68 -53.58 21.86
N LYS A 327 -24.66 -54.07 22.56
CA LYS A 327 -23.76 -53.27 23.39
C LYS A 327 -22.30 -53.46 22.96
N ASP A 328 -21.58 -52.36 22.81
CA ASP A 328 -20.15 -52.32 22.43
C ASP A 328 -19.83 -53.13 21.16
N VAL A 329 -20.62 -52.94 20.10
CA VAL A 329 -20.56 -53.74 18.87
C VAL A 329 -19.99 -52.94 17.70
N PRO A 330 -19.09 -53.51 16.87
CA PRO A 330 -18.60 -52.83 15.67
C PRO A 330 -19.71 -52.61 14.65
N MET A 331 -19.61 -51.53 13.88
CA MET A 331 -20.62 -51.15 12.89
C MET A 331 -20.95 -52.26 11.89
N LYS A 332 -19.95 -53.06 11.50
CA LYS A 332 -20.13 -54.21 10.63
C LYS A 332 -21.08 -55.26 11.20
N GLU A 333 -20.97 -55.55 12.49
CA GLU A 333 -21.84 -56.50 13.15
C GLU A 333 -23.25 -55.94 13.34
N ALA A 334 -23.37 -54.66 13.72
CA ALA A 334 -24.66 -54.00 13.80
C ALA A 334 -25.40 -54.02 12.45
N LEU A 335 -24.70 -53.69 11.35
CA LEU A 335 -25.27 -53.75 10.00
C LEU A 335 -25.66 -55.18 9.61
N ARG A 336 -24.83 -56.18 9.92
CA ARG A 336 -25.14 -57.60 9.68
C ARG A 336 -26.44 -58.00 10.37
N TYR A 337 -26.60 -57.71 11.67
CA TYR A 337 -27.81 -58.05 12.42
C TYR A 337 -29.06 -57.34 11.89
N ILE A 338 -28.95 -56.07 11.54
CA ILE A 338 -30.06 -55.32 10.91
C ILE A 338 -30.46 -55.96 9.59
N THR A 339 -29.50 -56.28 8.71
CA THR A 339 -29.80 -56.89 7.41
C THR A 339 -30.35 -58.31 7.55
N GLU A 340 -29.88 -59.10 8.51
CA GLU A 340 -30.33 -60.47 8.76
C GLU A 340 -31.77 -60.51 9.28
N LEU A 341 -32.11 -59.65 10.23
CA LEU A 341 -33.49 -59.51 10.75
C LEU A 341 -34.45 -58.97 9.69
N ALA A 342 -33.94 -58.20 8.72
CA ALA A 342 -34.72 -57.66 7.61
C ALA A 342 -34.85 -58.58 6.38
N GLY A 343 -34.18 -59.74 6.36
CA GLY A 343 -34.13 -60.61 5.18
C GLY A 343 -33.38 -59.98 3.99
N MET A 344 -32.34 -59.19 4.26
CA MET A 344 -31.51 -58.52 3.26
C MET A 344 -30.02 -58.91 3.42
N LYS A 345 -29.21 -58.56 2.44
CA LYS A 345 -27.74 -58.75 2.47
C LYS A 345 -27.04 -57.44 2.16
N TYR A 346 -25.82 -57.27 2.66
CA TYR A 346 -24.98 -56.12 2.33
C TYR A 346 -23.74 -56.54 1.54
N LYS A 347 -23.26 -55.65 0.67
CA LYS A 347 -22.04 -55.78 -0.13
C LYS A 347 -21.16 -54.55 0.08
N VAL A 348 -19.88 -54.76 0.32
CA VAL A 348 -18.91 -53.67 0.49
C VAL A 348 -18.23 -53.41 -0.86
N GLU A 349 -18.52 -52.25 -1.46
CA GLU A 349 -17.89 -51.79 -2.70
C GLU A 349 -16.73 -50.83 -2.38
N ALA A 350 -16.07 -50.31 -3.42
CA ALA A 350 -14.89 -49.44 -3.28
C ALA A 350 -15.17 -48.10 -2.56
N TYR A 351 -16.42 -47.62 -2.57
CA TYR A 351 -16.79 -46.30 -2.03
C TYR A 351 -18.04 -46.29 -1.15
N ALA A 352 -18.79 -47.40 -1.11
CA ALA A 352 -20.05 -47.49 -0.36
C ALA A 352 -20.39 -48.93 0.02
N VAL A 353 -21.30 -49.07 0.99
CA VAL A 353 -21.90 -50.35 1.38
C VAL A 353 -23.30 -50.43 0.80
N LEU A 354 -23.53 -51.36 -0.10
CA LEU A 354 -24.81 -51.57 -0.77
C LEU A 354 -25.66 -52.57 0.03
N VAL A 355 -26.86 -52.20 0.46
CA VAL A 355 -27.84 -53.12 1.09
C VAL A 355 -28.88 -53.49 0.04
N VAL A 356 -29.02 -54.79 -0.24
CA VAL A 356 -29.90 -55.34 -1.27
C VAL A 356 -30.75 -56.50 -0.75
N PRO A 357 -31.94 -56.75 -1.32
CA PRO A 357 -32.72 -57.95 -1.01
C PRO A 357 -31.97 -59.23 -1.35
N ILE A 358 -32.24 -60.31 -0.61
CA ILE A 358 -31.57 -61.61 -0.83
C ILE A 358 -31.77 -62.14 -2.26
N SER A 359 -32.89 -61.80 -2.90
CA SER A 359 -33.31 -62.23 -4.24
C SER A 359 -32.42 -61.76 -5.40
N GLU A 360 -31.52 -60.80 -5.21
CA GLU A 360 -30.68 -60.26 -6.29
C GLU A 360 -29.40 -61.11 -6.49
N THR A 361 -29.27 -61.84 -7.60
CA THR A 361 -28.09 -62.69 -7.89
C THR A 361 -26.85 -61.86 -8.27
N ASN A 362 -25.68 -62.18 -7.72
CA ASN A 362 -24.42 -61.47 -8.00
C ASN A 362 -23.90 -61.75 -9.42
N THR A 363 -23.65 -60.69 -10.20
CA THR A 363 -23.00 -60.75 -11.54
C THR A 363 -21.49 -60.49 -11.44
N GLU A 364 -20.78 -61.20 -10.56
CA GLU A 364 -19.31 -61.08 -10.48
C GLU A 364 -18.64 -62.43 -10.69
N MET A 365 -17.89 -62.52 -11.80
CA MET A 365 -17.01 -63.63 -12.11
C MET A 365 -15.74 -63.52 -11.26
N VAL A 366 -15.58 -64.42 -10.29
CA VAL A 366 -14.37 -64.51 -9.47
C VAL A 366 -13.34 -65.39 -10.18
N GLN A 367 -12.26 -64.80 -10.69
CA GLN A 367 -11.10 -65.56 -11.16
C GLN A 367 -10.22 -65.98 -9.98
N ARG A 368 -9.97 -67.29 -9.83
CA ARG A 368 -8.98 -67.83 -8.90
C ARG A 368 -7.74 -68.24 -9.68
N ILE A 369 -6.58 -67.69 -9.32
CA ILE A 369 -5.29 -68.04 -9.94
C ILE A 369 -4.67 -69.17 -9.11
N TYR A 370 -4.43 -70.31 -9.76
CA TYR A 370 -3.66 -71.41 -9.19
C TYR A 370 -2.27 -71.41 -9.81
N ARG A 371 -1.22 -71.50 -8.98
CA ARG A 371 0.15 -71.72 -9.47
C ARG A 371 0.30 -73.17 -9.87
N VAL A 372 0.64 -73.42 -11.13
CA VAL A 372 0.83 -74.76 -11.67
C VAL A 372 2.29 -74.96 -12.09
N PRO A 373 2.86 -76.17 -11.90
CA PRO A 373 4.20 -76.51 -12.37
C PRO A 373 4.32 -76.35 -13.91
N PRO A 374 5.54 -76.11 -14.43
CA PRO A 374 5.76 -75.84 -15.85
C PRO A 374 5.33 -76.98 -16.80
N ASP A 375 5.13 -78.21 -16.30
CA ASP A 375 4.64 -79.37 -17.06
C ASP A 375 3.10 -79.56 -17.04
N PHE A 376 2.32 -78.59 -16.54
CA PHE A 376 0.87 -78.75 -16.40
C PHE A 376 0.12 -79.00 -17.73
N LEU A 377 0.62 -78.46 -18.84
CA LEU A 377 -0.01 -78.60 -20.16
C LEU A 377 0.58 -79.75 -20.99
N THR A 378 1.71 -80.34 -20.59
CA THR A 378 2.45 -81.34 -21.38
C THR A 378 2.05 -82.77 -21.07
N GLN A 379 1.40 -83.05 -19.94
CA GLN A 379 0.90 -84.40 -19.60
C GLN A 379 -0.41 -84.81 -20.29
N GLY A 380 -1.06 -83.90 -21.03
CA GLY A 380 -2.43 -84.12 -21.53
C GLY A 380 -2.61 -84.14 -23.05
N VAL A 381 -1.58 -83.91 -23.87
CA VAL A 381 -1.73 -83.79 -25.34
C VAL A 381 -1.04 -84.95 -26.05
N PRO A 382 -1.78 -85.89 -26.68
CA PRO A 382 -1.21 -86.91 -27.55
C PRO A 382 -0.50 -86.25 -28.74
N ALA A 383 0.73 -86.68 -28.99
CA ALA A 383 1.68 -86.08 -29.92
C ALA A 383 1.39 -86.42 -31.40
N ASP A 384 0.27 -85.95 -31.97
CA ASP A 384 0.07 -86.05 -33.42
C ASP A 384 -0.81 -84.94 -34.04
N ALA A 385 -0.53 -83.68 -33.69
CA ALA A 385 -1.11 -82.53 -34.39
C ALA A 385 -0.01 -81.68 -35.05
N ALA A 386 0.02 -81.72 -36.39
CA ALA A 386 0.96 -81.01 -37.24
C ALA A 386 0.94 -79.48 -37.02
N PRO A 387 2.08 -78.77 -37.18
CA PRO A 387 2.14 -77.34 -36.94
C PRO A 387 1.40 -76.54 -38.03
N ALA A 388 0.57 -75.60 -37.58
CA ALA A 388 -0.11 -74.61 -38.43
C ALA A 388 0.89 -73.59 -39.01
N ALA A 389 0.59 -73.14 -40.23
CA ALA A 389 1.43 -72.26 -41.04
C ALA A 389 1.66 -70.87 -40.40
N ALA A 390 2.87 -70.34 -40.60
CA ALA A 390 3.33 -69.05 -40.10
C ALA A 390 2.54 -67.87 -40.69
N ALA A 391 2.22 -66.89 -39.85
CA ALA A 391 1.56 -65.63 -40.22
C ALA A 391 2.50 -64.72 -41.05
N PRO A 392 1.96 -63.91 -41.98
CA PRO A 392 2.75 -62.98 -42.79
C PRO A 392 3.30 -61.80 -41.97
N ALA A 393 4.43 -61.26 -42.43
CA ALA A 393 5.26 -60.26 -41.74
C ALA A 393 4.58 -58.90 -41.46
N ASP A 394 4.98 -58.30 -40.33
CA ASP A 394 4.51 -57.02 -39.78
C ASP A 394 4.90 -55.80 -40.65
N PRO A 395 3.95 -54.94 -41.06
CA PRO A 395 4.21 -53.78 -41.91
C PRO A 395 4.86 -52.57 -41.20
N PHE A 396 5.19 -52.65 -39.89
CA PHE A 396 5.79 -51.56 -39.13
C PHE A 396 7.28 -51.74 -38.79
N ALA A 397 7.98 -52.70 -39.40
CA ALA A 397 9.42 -52.79 -39.30
C ALA A 397 10.09 -51.56 -39.95
N THR A 398 10.68 -50.70 -39.13
CA THR A 398 11.36 -49.47 -39.55
C THR A 398 12.66 -49.80 -40.30
N GLY A 399 12.68 -49.48 -41.60
CA GLY A 399 13.86 -49.60 -42.45
C GLY A 399 14.92 -48.58 -42.05
N GLY A 400 16.06 -49.07 -41.58
CA GLY A 400 17.28 -48.29 -41.40
C GLY A 400 18.08 -48.24 -42.69
N ALA A 401 18.32 -47.02 -43.20
CA ALA A 401 19.54 -46.55 -43.85
C ALA A 401 19.44 -45.03 -44.06
#